data_AF-A0A3D1KAL2-F1
#
_entry.id   AF-A0A3D1KAL2-F1
#
_cell.length_a   1.000
_cell.length_b   1.000
_cell.length_c   1.000
_cell.angle_alpha   90.00
_cell.angle_beta   90.00
_cell.angle_gamma   90.00
#
_symmetry.space_group_name_H-M   'P 1'
#
loop_
_entity.id
_entity.type
_entity.pdbx_description
1 polymer ?
#
loop_
_entity_poly.entity_id
_entity_poly.type
_entity_poly.pdbx_seq_one_letter_code
_entity_poly.pdbx_strand_id
1 'polypeptide(L)'
;MIRLSSSAVITVHEDGTRRSFEFDELQSRLYQSCLSCGINDGILAEDITLSVEYVLKKISEGGRIFAVSEINNFVVRMLEEAGYPELAESFIRQNKIQRLDVTPDFNLISGIVSKHLAVEGEELQSIVMKVVSSCGMLGMDKASPSLILELARYYREKSFDLRAAGAGLPKLKSDSPWCLRNEEIFSSLSLDTRRLVSAGVISASNVSRLFPSLKMELNLAAAAGHFSLERNLTELAVLPCFQSCASGVNEISSVARGLYLNYLNANGARSTDVQLPIFLRLNEIAAFSERYLDARWPDSHACVNEMAAMLAGMLENGITLRSLPSANKG
;
A
#
# COMPACT_ATOMS: atom_id res chain seq x y z
N MET A 1 0.90 -34.64 -11.06
CA MET A 1 2.15 -34.84 -10.30
C MET A 1 2.63 -33.47 -9.85
N ILE A 2 2.25 -33.04 -8.65
CA ILE A 2 2.61 -31.71 -8.12
C ILE A 2 4.04 -31.82 -7.58
N ARG A 3 4.98 -31.06 -8.15
CA ARG A 3 6.34 -30.95 -7.60
C ARG A 3 6.26 -30.17 -6.28
N LEU A 4 6.29 -30.87 -5.15
CA LEU A 4 6.62 -30.29 -3.85
C LEU A 4 8.13 -30.00 -3.84
N SER A 5 8.56 -28.95 -4.50
CA SER A 5 9.90 -28.39 -4.31
C SER A 5 9.88 -27.63 -2.99
N SER A 6 10.32 -28.28 -1.90
CA SER A 6 10.65 -27.58 -0.66
C SER A 6 11.86 -26.69 -0.91
N SER A 7 11.65 -25.44 -1.30
CA SER A 7 12.71 -24.42 -1.36
C SER A 7 13.00 -23.95 0.06
N ALA A 8 13.83 -24.72 0.77
CA ALA A 8 14.34 -24.31 2.07
C ALA A 8 15.26 -23.10 1.89
N VAL A 9 14.98 -22.00 2.60
CA VAL A 9 15.83 -20.80 2.60
C VAL A 9 17.02 -21.09 3.50
N ILE A 10 18.25 -21.03 2.96
CA ILE A 10 19.47 -21.29 3.74
C ILE A 10 20.02 -19.97 4.27
N THR A 11 20.36 -19.95 5.56
CA THR A 11 20.96 -18.80 6.24
C THR A 11 22.32 -19.09 6.83
N VAL A 12 23.18 -18.06 6.85
CA VAL A 12 24.46 -18.06 7.55
C VAL A 12 24.30 -17.35 8.89
N HIS A 13 24.59 -18.07 9.97
CA HIS A 13 24.58 -17.53 11.33
C HIS A 13 25.93 -16.87 11.67
N GLU A 14 25.98 -16.14 12.79
CA GLU A 14 27.20 -15.43 13.24
C GLU A 14 28.39 -16.37 13.54
N ASP A 15 28.10 -17.64 13.86
CA ASP A 15 29.09 -18.70 14.03
C ASP A 15 29.61 -19.29 12.69
N GLY A 16 29.15 -18.74 11.56
CA GLY A 16 29.47 -19.20 10.22
C GLY A 16 28.73 -20.47 9.78
N THR A 17 27.87 -21.04 10.63
CA THR A 17 27.12 -22.25 10.29
C THR A 17 25.99 -21.93 9.32
N ARG A 18 25.69 -22.90 8.44
CA ARG A 18 24.61 -22.81 7.45
C ARG A 18 23.47 -23.71 7.87
N ARG A 19 22.28 -23.13 8.07
CA ARG A 19 21.08 -23.86 8.49
C ARG A 19 19.86 -23.39 7.70
N SER A 20 18.82 -24.23 7.67
CA SER A 20 17.52 -23.80 7.15
C SER A 20 16.98 -22.71 8.06
N PHE A 21 16.46 -21.63 7.47
CA PHE A 21 15.79 -20.59 8.22
C PHE A 21 14.46 -21.10 8.78
N GLU A 22 14.22 -20.86 10.07
CA GLU A 22 13.01 -21.27 10.77
C GLU A 22 12.04 -20.09 10.85
N PHE A 23 11.02 -20.11 9.99
CA PHE A 23 10.00 -19.04 9.94
C PHE A 23 9.13 -18.99 11.21
N ASP A 24 8.90 -20.14 11.85
CA ASP A 24 8.18 -20.22 13.13
C ASP A 24 8.93 -19.47 14.25
N GLU A 25 10.27 -19.51 14.24
CA GLU A 25 11.10 -18.75 15.18
C GLU A 25 10.99 -17.24 14.91
N LEU A 26 10.98 -16.84 13.63
CA LEU A 26 10.77 -15.44 13.25
C LEU A 26 9.39 -14.93 13.69
N GLN A 27 8.33 -15.70 13.45
CA GLN A 27 6.97 -15.36 13.87
C GLN A 27 6.89 -15.21 15.39
N SER A 28 7.50 -16.13 16.13
CA SER A 28 7.55 -16.08 17.60
C SER A 28 8.25 -14.80 18.09
N ARG A 29 9.37 -14.43 17.46
CA ARG A 29 10.10 -13.19 17.78
C ARG A 29 9.28 -11.93 17.46
N LEU A 30 8.59 -11.90 16.31
CA LEU A 30 7.69 -10.81 15.94
C LEU A 30 6.52 -10.68 16.92
N TYR A 31 5.92 -11.81 17.31
CA TYR A 31 4.84 -11.86 18.29
C TYR A 31 5.28 -11.27 19.64
N GLN A 32 6.48 -11.61 20.13
CA GLN A 32 7.05 -11.02 21.35
C GLN A 32 7.31 -9.51 21.22
N SER A 33 7.63 -9.02 20.02
CA SER A 33 7.75 -7.59 19.75
C SER A 33 6.38 -6.89 19.71
N CYS A 34 5.34 -7.54 19.19
CA CYS A 34 3.97 -7.03 19.22
C CYS A 34 3.48 -6.86 20.67
N LEU A 35 3.66 -7.89 21.50
CA LEU A 35 3.26 -7.87 22.91
C LEU A 35 3.95 -6.75 23.69
N SER A 36 5.24 -6.51 23.46
CA SER A 36 5.99 -5.46 24.16
C SER A 36 5.60 -4.04 23.73
N CYS A 37 4.99 -3.88 22.55
CA CYS A 37 4.39 -2.64 22.08
C CYS A 37 2.90 -2.49 22.47
N GLY A 38 2.34 -3.44 23.22
CA GLY A 38 0.91 -3.43 23.58
C GLY A 38 -0.03 -3.79 22.42
N ILE A 39 0.52 -4.33 21.33
CA ILE A 39 -0.25 -4.80 20.17
C ILE A 39 -0.56 -6.28 20.40
N ASN A 40 -1.80 -6.57 20.81
CA ASN A 40 -2.30 -7.95 20.98
C ASN A 40 -2.86 -8.51 19.67
N ASP A 41 -2.18 -8.23 18.56
CA ASP A 41 -2.56 -8.71 17.23
C ASP A 41 -1.55 -9.77 16.76
N GLY A 42 -1.91 -11.04 16.96
CA GLY A 42 -1.11 -12.17 16.50
C GLY A 42 -1.10 -12.32 14.97
N ILE A 43 -2.08 -11.73 14.28
CA ILE A 43 -2.23 -11.81 12.82
C ILE A 43 -1.15 -10.96 12.16
N LEU A 44 -0.80 -9.80 12.72
CA LEU A 44 0.27 -8.96 12.20
C LEU A 44 1.64 -9.69 12.14
N ALA A 45 1.97 -10.46 13.19
CA ALA A 45 3.22 -11.22 13.22
C ALA A 45 3.23 -12.35 12.18
N GLU A 46 2.07 -12.98 11.95
CA GLU A 46 1.88 -14.00 10.92
C GLU A 46 1.98 -13.40 9.51
N ASP A 47 1.26 -12.33 9.20
CA ASP A 47 1.23 -11.67 7.90
C ASP A 47 2.61 -11.15 7.46
N ILE A 48 3.35 -10.55 8.39
CA ILE A 48 4.73 -10.10 8.13
C ILE A 48 5.64 -11.31 7.89
N THR A 49 5.51 -12.38 8.67
CA THR A 49 6.30 -13.61 8.49
C THR A 49 6.03 -14.24 7.12
N LEU A 50 4.77 -14.39 6.73
CA LEU A 50 4.36 -14.94 5.43
C LEU A 50 4.88 -14.08 4.27
N SER A 51 4.84 -12.76 4.42
CA SER A 51 5.38 -11.85 3.41
C SER A 51 6.90 -11.97 3.28
N VAL A 52 7.61 -12.09 4.40
CA VAL A 52 9.06 -12.33 4.41
C VAL A 52 9.38 -13.69 3.79
N GLU A 53 8.65 -14.73 4.15
CA GLU A 53 8.80 -16.08 3.60
C GLU A 53 8.63 -16.10 2.09
N TYR A 54 7.57 -15.48 1.58
CA TYR A 54 7.30 -15.39 0.14
C TYR A 54 8.45 -14.72 -0.61
N VAL A 55 8.93 -13.58 -0.11
CA VAL A 55 10.02 -12.82 -0.76
C VAL A 55 11.33 -13.61 -0.70
N LEU A 56 11.67 -14.17 0.46
CA LEU A 56 12.91 -14.93 0.62
C LEU A 56 12.91 -16.21 -0.22
N LYS A 57 11.81 -16.95 -0.29
CA LYS A 57 11.70 -18.13 -1.16
C LYS A 57 11.88 -17.76 -2.62
N LYS A 58 11.21 -16.70 -3.10
CA LYS A 58 11.33 -16.22 -4.48
C LYS A 58 12.76 -15.82 -4.85
N ILE A 59 13.50 -15.19 -3.94
CA ILE A 59 14.90 -14.81 -4.17
C ILE A 59 15.83 -16.04 -4.03
N SER A 60 15.52 -16.94 -3.10
CA SER A 60 16.29 -18.17 -2.84
C SER A 60 16.19 -19.19 -3.97
N GLU A 61 15.15 -19.15 -4.82
CA GLU A 61 15.07 -19.95 -6.05
C GLU A 61 16.28 -19.74 -6.97
N GLY A 62 16.95 -18.58 -6.88
CA GLY A 62 18.21 -18.30 -7.56
C GLY A 62 19.47 -18.85 -6.86
N GLY A 63 19.32 -19.68 -5.82
CA GLY A 63 20.43 -20.26 -5.05
C GLY A 63 21.12 -19.29 -4.08
N ARG A 64 20.50 -18.14 -3.79
CA ARG A 64 21.05 -17.15 -2.86
C ARG A 64 21.00 -17.66 -1.42
N ILE A 65 22.11 -17.49 -0.70
CA ILE A 65 22.20 -17.69 0.74
C ILE A 65 22.11 -16.32 1.42
N PHE A 66 21.36 -16.23 2.51
CA PHE A 66 21.18 -14.98 3.27
C PHE A 66 21.98 -15.00 4.57
N ALA A 67 22.44 -13.86 5.05
CA ALA A 67 22.85 -13.73 6.45
C ALA A 67 21.62 -13.49 7.34
N VAL A 68 21.63 -13.99 8.58
CA VAL A 68 20.54 -13.73 9.54
C VAL A 68 20.34 -12.22 9.76
N SER A 69 21.42 -11.45 9.75
CA SER A 69 21.38 -9.98 9.82
C SER A 69 20.68 -9.33 8.63
N GLU A 70 20.79 -9.88 7.42
CA GLU A 70 20.07 -9.38 6.24
C GLU A 70 18.56 -9.59 6.38
N ILE A 71 18.14 -10.76 6.86
CA ILE A 71 16.72 -11.06 7.08
C ILE A 71 16.15 -10.17 8.17
N ASN A 72 16.87 -10.01 9.27
CA ASN A 72 16.48 -9.10 10.36
C ASN A 72 16.27 -7.66 9.87
N ASN A 73 17.17 -7.14 9.04
CA ASN A 73 17.03 -5.81 8.44
C ASN A 73 15.85 -5.73 7.46
N PHE A 74 15.59 -6.80 6.72
CA PHE A 74 14.44 -6.88 5.82
C PHE A 74 13.11 -6.81 6.59
N VAL A 75 13.00 -7.54 7.71
CA VAL A 75 11.84 -7.49 8.61
C VAL A 75 11.62 -6.09 9.16
N VAL A 76 12.66 -5.44 9.66
CA VAL A 76 12.59 -4.04 10.16
C VAL A 76 12.03 -3.11 9.09
N ARG A 77 12.56 -3.20 7.87
CA ARG A 77 12.10 -2.38 6.75
C ARG A 77 10.64 -2.64 6.41
N MET A 78 10.20 -3.90 6.40
CA MET A 78 8.79 -4.24 6.16
C MET A 78 7.87 -3.67 7.22
N LEU A 79 8.29 -3.68 8.50
CA LEU A 79 7.52 -3.07 9.59
C LEU A 79 7.42 -1.55 9.44
N GLU A 80 8.52 -0.88 9.07
CA GLU A 80 8.53 0.57 8.79
C GLU A 80 7.64 0.93 7.60
N GLU A 81 7.74 0.20 6.48
CA GLU A 81 6.92 0.41 5.28
C GLU A 81 5.43 0.10 5.51
N ALA A 82 5.12 -0.85 6.39
CA ALA A 82 3.76 -1.15 6.81
C ALA A 82 3.17 -0.12 7.80
N GLY A 83 3.96 0.84 8.25
CA GLY A 83 3.52 1.90 9.16
C GLY A 83 3.61 1.56 10.65
N TYR A 84 4.42 0.57 11.03
CA TYR A 84 4.67 0.16 12.42
C TYR A 84 6.11 0.44 12.88
N PRO A 85 6.58 1.71 12.89
CA PRO A 85 7.95 2.05 13.26
C PRO A 85 8.27 1.74 14.74
N GLU A 86 7.26 1.81 15.62
CA GLU A 86 7.41 1.50 17.06
C GLU A 86 7.68 0.01 17.29
N LEU A 87 7.03 -0.85 16.50
CA LEU A 87 7.24 -2.29 16.49
C LEU A 87 8.60 -2.63 15.89
N ALA A 88 9.02 -1.94 14.83
CA ALA A 88 10.35 -2.08 14.25
C ALA A 88 11.45 -1.78 15.28
N GLU A 89 11.31 -0.69 16.05
CA GLU A 89 12.24 -0.34 17.14
C GLU A 89 12.25 -1.37 18.28
N SER A 90 11.07 -1.91 18.63
CA SER A 90 11.00 -3.00 19.61
C SER A 90 11.70 -4.26 19.12
N PHE A 91 11.46 -4.64 17.86
CA PHE A 91 12.10 -5.79 17.21
C PHE A 91 13.63 -5.62 17.12
N ILE A 92 14.13 -4.42 16.80
CA ILE A 92 15.56 -4.10 16.82
C ILE A 92 16.17 -4.34 18.20
N ARG A 93 15.54 -3.79 19.26
CA ARG A 93 16.03 -3.90 20.63
C ARG A 93 16.04 -5.34 21.14
N GLN A 94 14.94 -6.07 20.94
CA GLN A 94 14.80 -7.44 21.42
C GLN A 94 15.76 -8.40 20.72
N ASN A 95 16.00 -8.19 19.43
CA ASN A 95 16.82 -9.08 18.61
C ASN A 95 18.26 -8.61 18.43
N LYS A 96 18.67 -7.58 19.19
CA LYS A 96 20.01 -6.98 19.17
C LYS A 96 20.51 -6.71 17.75
N ILE A 97 19.60 -6.27 16.88
CA ILE A 97 19.92 -6.01 15.48
C ILE A 97 20.86 -4.81 15.46
N GLN A 98 22.10 -5.03 15.04
CA GLN A 98 23.05 -3.94 14.87
C GLN A 98 22.57 -3.07 13.70
N ARG A 99 22.19 -1.83 14.01
CA ARG A 99 22.02 -0.81 12.97
C ARG A 99 23.37 -0.64 12.28
N LEU A 100 23.40 -0.98 11.00
CA LEU A 100 24.56 -0.83 10.14
C LEU A 100 24.69 0.64 9.80
N ASP A 101 25.21 1.42 10.74
CA ASP A 101 25.56 2.80 10.49
C ASP A 101 26.92 2.83 9.79
N VAL A 102 26.94 3.44 8.62
CA VAL A 102 28.19 3.65 7.88
C VAL A 102 28.66 5.07 8.11
N THR A 103 29.97 5.21 8.30
CA THR A 103 30.62 6.51 8.17
C THR A 103 30.43 6.97 6.72
N PRO A 104 29.94 8.19 6.49
CA PRO A 104 29.69 8.73 5.15
C PRO A 104 31.01 9.06 4.44
N ASP A 105 31.78 8.02 4.12
CA ASP A 105 33.00 8.07 3.33
C ASP A 105 32.68 7.98 1.84
N PHE A 106 33.49 8.65 1.03
CA PHE A 106 33.33 8.69 -0.42
C PHE A 106 33.33 7.30 -1.05
N ASN A 107 34.22 6.39 -0.62
CA ASN A 107 34.34 5.06 -1.24
C ASN A 107 33.15 4.17 -0.88
N LEU A 108 32.71 4.21 0.38
CA LEU A 108 31.55 3.45 0.85
C LEU A 108 30.25 3.93 0.19
N ILE A 109 30.03 5.25 0.16
CA ILE A 109 28.85 5.85 -0.47
C ILE A 109 28.86 5.57 -1.98
N SER A 110 30.02 5.66 -2.64
CA SER A 110 30.15 5.33 -4.06
C SER A 110 29.72 3.88 -4.36
N GLY A 111 30.16 2.91 -3.54
CA GLY A 111 29.74 1.52 -3.68
C GLY A 111 28.24 1.31 -3.46
N ILE A 112 27.66 1.97 -2.46
CA ILE A 112 26.22 1.92 -2.16
C ILE A 112 25.42 2.55 -3.31
N VAL A 113 25.76 3.76 -3.74
CA VAL A 113 25.05 4.50 -4.79
C VAL A 113 25.16 3.80 -6.13
N SER A 114 26.35 3.36 -6.54
CA SER A 114 26.53 2.67 -7.82
C SER A 114 25.70 1.39 -7.89
N LYS A 115 25.75 0.56 -6.84
CA LYS A 115 25.03 -0.72 -6.79
C LYS A 115 23.50 -0.56 -6.79
N HIS A 116 22.98 0.46 -6.12
CA HIS A 116 21.54 0.61 -5.90
C HIS A 116 20.85 1.60 -6.85
N LEU A 117 21.58 2.53 -7.45
CA LEU A 117 21.02 3.54 -8.36
C LEU A 117 21.44 3.33 -9.82
N ALA A 118 22.32 2.37 -10.10
CA ALA A 118 22.85 2.06 -11.44
C ALA A 118 23.47 3.31 -12.11
N VAL A 119 24.23 4.08 -11.35
CA VAL A 119 24.93 5.29 -11.82
C VAL A 119 26.44 5.03 -11.79
N GLU A 120 27.14 5.47 -12.83
CA GLU A 120 28.57 5.28 -13.03
C GLU A 120 29.25 6.58 -13.50
N GLY A 121 30.60 6.62 -13.47
CA GLY A 121 31.38 7.73 -14.04
C GLY A 121 31.26 9.06 -13.27
N GLU A 122 31.30 10.18 -14.00
CA GLU A 122 31.28 11.54 -13.41
C GLU A 122 29.98 11.86 -12.67
N GLU A 123 28.85 11.29 -13.10
CA GLU A 123 27.55 11.48 -12.45
C GLU A 123 27.55 10.87 -11.04
N LEU A 124 28.10 9.66 -10.90
CA LEU A 124 28.29 9.00 -9.62
C LEU A 124 29.16 9.86 -8.69
N GLN A 125 30.31 10.35 -9.17
CA GLN A 125 31.20 11.18 -8.36
C GLN A 125 30.53 12.47 -7.88
N SER A 126 29.78 13.14 -8.76
CA SER A 126 29.03 14.36 -8.44
C SER A 126 27.97 14.13 -7.36
N ILE A 127 27.20 13.05 -7.46
CA ILE A 127 26.19 12.67 -6.48
C ILE A 127 26.84 12.32 -5.15
N VAL A 128 27.87 11.46 -5.16
CA VAL A 128 28.58 11.03 -3.95
C VAL A 128 29.19 12.21 -3.21
N MET A 129 29.83 13.16 -3.90
CA MET A 129 30.36 14.38 -3.28
C MET A 129 29.27 15.21 -2.59
N LYS A 130 28.09 15.36 -3.22
CA LYS A 130 26.96 16.09 -2.63
C LYS A 130 26.41 15.39 -1.41
N VAL A 131 26.30 14.06 -1.44
CA VAL A 131 25.84 13.27 -0.28
C VAL A 131 26.82 13.40 0.88
N VAL A 132 28.12 13.18 0.64
CA VAL A 132 29.18 13.34 1.66
C VAL A 132 29.16 14.75 2.26
N SER A 133 29.11 15.78 1.40
CA SER A 133 29.04 17.17 1.86
C SER A 133 27.78 17.45 2.68
N SER A 134 26.65 16.85 2.34
CA SER A 134 25.39 17.05 3.07
C SER A 134 25.41 16.38 4.43
N CYS A 135 25.94 15.16 4.51
CA CYS A 135 26.16 14.48 5.78
C CYS A 135 27.09 15.32 6.67
N GLY A 136 28.17 15.86 6.11
CA GLY A 136 29.08 16.76 6.83
C GLY A 136 28.40 18.05 7.32
N MET A 137 27.61 18.71 6.47
CA MET A 137 26.86 19.93 6.85
C MET A 137 25.82 19.68 7.95
N LEU A 138 25.23 18.49 7.98
CA LEU A 138 24.24 18.10 8.98
C LEU A 138 24.88 17.55 10.27
N GLY A 139 26.21 17.49 10.35
CA GLY A 139 26.93 16.94 11.50
C GLY A 139 26.72 15.43 11.68
N MET A 140 26.46 14.71 10.58
CA MET A 140 26.24 13.27 10.61
C MET A 140 27.58 12.53 10.56
N ASP A 141 28.11 12.13 11.72
CA ASP A 141 29.31 11.29 11.81
C ASP A 141 29.06 9.85 11.34
N LYS A 142 27.79 9.43 11.40
CA LYS A 142 27.29 8.11 11.05
C LYS A 142 25.90 8.24 10.44
N ALA A 143 25.65 7.53 9.36
CA ALA A 143 24.35 7.54 8.68
C ALA A 143 23.96 6.13 8.25
N SER A 144 22.65 5.86 8.25
CA SER A 144 22.13 4.60 7.72
C SER A 144 22.27 4.57 6.18
N PRO A 145 22.57 3.40 5.58
CA PRO A 145 22.62 3.23 4.13
C PRO A 145 21.34 3.70 3.41
N SER A 146 20.18 3.52 4.05
CA SER A 146 18.89 3.99 3.53
C SER A 146 18.84 5.52 3.40
N LEU A 147 19.30 6.25 4.41
CA LEU A 147 19.36 7.71 4.37
C LEU A 147 20.33 8.20 3.28
N ILE A 148 21.48 7.55 3.17
CA ILE A 148 22.48 7.84 2.12
C ILE A 148 21.87 7.63 0.73
N LEU A 149 21.11 6.55 0.53
CA LEU A 149 20.45 6.26 -0.73
C LEU A 149 19.35 7.27 -1.07
N GLU A 150 18.57 7.72 -0.09
CA GLU A 150 17.55 8.74 -0.31
C GLU A 150 18.17 10.11 -0.62
N LEU A 151 19.26 10.50 0.06
CA LEU A 151 20.02 11.70 -0.29
C LEU A 151 20.60 11.59 -1.70
N ALA A 152 21.12 10.42 -2.08
CA ALA A 152 21.65 10.18 -3.42
C ALA A 152 20.54 10.25 -4.49
N ARG A 153 19.35 9.72 -4.22
CA ARG A 153 18.16 9.85 -5.09
C ARG A 153 17.78 11.30 -5.27
N TYR A 154 17.66 12.05 -4.18
CA TYR A 154 17.35 13.48 -4.22
C TYR A 154 18.37 14.25 -5.07
N TYR A 155 19.67 13.99 -4.90
CA TYR A 155 20.70 14.67 -5.69
C TYR A 155 20.74 14.26 -7.16
N ARG A 156 20.41 13.00 -7.46
CA ARG A 156 20.25 12.51 -8.83
C ARG A 156 19.09 13.22 -9.52
N GLU A 157 17.93 13.25 -8.88
CA GLU A 157 16.72 13.93 -9.38
C GLU A 157 16.98 15.42 -9.58
N LYS A 158 17.66 16.07 -8.62
CA LYS A 158 18.02 17.48 -8.70
C LYS A 158 19.14 17.77 -9.71
N SER A 159 20.01 16.80 -10.02
CA SER A 159 21.00 16.94 -11.10
C SER A 159 20.42 16.77 -12.51
N PHE A 160 19.21 16.19 -12.60
CA PHE A 160 18.48 16.06 -13.87
C PHE A 160 17.87 17.40 -14.35
N ASP A 161 17.87 18.43 -13.50
CA ASP A 161 17.51 19.80 -13.89
C ASP A 161 18.78 20.67 -14.00
N LEU A 162 19.19 20.99 -15.24
CA LEU A 162 19.83 22.24 -15.71
C LEU A 162 20.79 22.13 -16.93
N ARG A 163 20.90 20.99 -17.64
CA ARG A 163 21.66 20.96 -18.92
C ARG A 163 20.93 20.37 -20.13
N ALA A 164 19.67 19.96 -19.99
CA ALA A 164 18.81 19.55 -21.12
C ALA A 164 17.67 20.55 -21.40
N ALA A 165 17.89 21.84 -21.17
CA ALA A 165 17.04 22.91 -21.69
C ALA A 165 17.25 23.03 -23.21
N GLY A 166 16.76 22.04 -23.96
CA GLY A 166 16.99 21.94 -25.40
C GLY A 166 16.41 20.70 -26.06
N ALA A 167 15.43 20.02 -25.46
CA ALA A 167 14.58 19.07 -26.17
C ALA A 167 13.25 18.98 -25.41
N GLY A 168 12.15 19.26 -26.10
CA GLY A 168 10.83 19.43 -25.49
C GLY A 168 10.35 18.20 -24.73
N LEU A 169 10.35 18.29 -23.40
CA LEU A 169 9.35 17.61 -22.60
C LEU A 169 8.03 18.36 -22.81
N PRO A 170 6.92 17.67 -23.15
CA PRO A 170 5.63 18.31 -23.28
C PRO A 170 5.27 18.92 -21.93
N LYS A 171 5.27 20.26 -21.86
CA LYS A 171 4.75 21.00 -20.72
C LYS A 171 3.28 20.60 -20.50
N LEU A 172 3.05 19.78 -19.50
CA LEU A 172 1.72 19.47 -18.99
C LEU A 172 1.20 20.70 -18.24
N LYS A 173 0.32 21.47 -18.91
CA LYS A 173 -0.16 22.81 -18.53
C LYS A 173 -1.16 22.82 -17.36
N SER A 174 -0.87 22.17 -16.23
CA SER A 174 -1.75 22.28 -15.05
C SER A 174 -0.95 22.39 -13.75
N ASP A 175 -1.08 23.55 -13.08
CA ASP A 175 -0.61 23.83 -11.71
C ASP A 175 -1.42 23.10 -10.63
N SER A 176 -2.44 22.31 -11.00
CA SER A 176 -3.27 21.57 -10.05
C SER A 176 -2.64 20.20 -9.72
N PRO A 177 -2.56 19.80 -8.44
CA PRO A 177 -2.09 18.47 -8.04
C PRO A 177 -3.09 17.35 -8.39
N TRP A 178 -4.30 17.72 -8.84
CA TRP A 178 -5.42 16.83 -9.13
C TRP A 178 -5.57 16.61 -10.65
N CYS A 179 -5.71 15.34 -11.05
CA CYS A 179 -6.16 14.95 -12.39
C CYS A 179 -7.66 15.14 -12.56
N LEU A 180 -8.43 14.78 -11.52
CA LEU A 180 -9.89 14.93 -11.48
C LEU A 180 -10.32 15.36 -10.08
N ARG A 181 -11.28 16.27 -10.02
CA ARG A 181 -11.96 16.63 -8.78
C ARG A 181 -13.34 16.00 -8.68
N ASN A 182 -13.78 15.79 -7.44
CA ASN A 182 -15.10 15.26 -7.14
C ASN A 182 -16.22 16.10 -7.77
N GLU A 183 -16.08 17.43 -7.82
CA GLU A 183 -17.11 18.28 -8.42
C GLU A 183 -17.29 18.00 -9.92
N GLU A 184 -16.20 17.72 -10.63
CA GLU A 184 -16.21 17.39 -12.06
C GLU A 184 -16.88 16.04 -12.30
N ILE A 185 -16.54 15.05 -11.46
CA ILE A 185 -17.17 13.71 -11.51
C ILE A 185 -18.67 13.84 -11.21
N PHE A 186 -19.04 14.48 -10.09
CA PHE A 186 -20.42 14.56 -9.60
C PHE A 186 -21.34 15.39 -10.49
N SER A 187 -20.80 16.43 -11.16
CA SER A 187 -21.57 17.22 -12.12
C SER A 187 -22.01 16.41 -13.35
N SER A 188 -21.26 15.34 -13.67
CA SER A 188 -21.48 14.49 -14.85
C SER A 188 -22.35 13.26 -14.56
N LEU A 189 -22.82 13.08 -13.31
CA LEU A 189 -23.65 11.95 -12.90
C LEU A 189 -25.14 12.18 -13.17
N SER A 190 -25.91 11.09 -13.26
CA SER A 190 -27.37 11.08 -13.25
C SER A 190 -27.95 11.73 -11.98
N LEU A 191 -29.24 12.07 -12.03
CA LEU A 191 -29.94 12.65 -10.88
C LEU A 191 -30.00 11.68 -9.70
N ASP A 192 -30.22 10.39 -9.97
CA ASP A 192 -30.37 9.38 -8.93
C ASP A 192 -29.04 9.08 -8.22
N THR A 193 -27.94 8.98 -8.97
CA THR A 193 -26.61 8.82 -8.36
C THR A 193 -26.19 10.06 -7.57
N ARG A 194 -26.54 11.27 -8.03
CA ARG A 194 -26.33 12.50 -7.24
C ARG A 194 -27.13 12.51 -5.95
N ARG A 195 -28.33 11.93 -5.92
CA ARG A 195 -29.10 11.76 -4.67
C ARG A 195 -28.39 10.84 -3.69
N LEU A 196 -27.81 9.74 -4.17
CA LEU A 196 -27.02 8.83 -3.33
C LEU A 196 -25.79 9.53 -2.74
N VAL A 197 -25.09 10.33 -3.54
CA VAL A 197 -23.91 11.09 -3.08
C VAL A 197 -24.31 12.17 -2.07
N SER A 198 -25.34 12.95 -2.37
CA SER A 198 -25.82 14.02 -1.46
C SER A 198 -26.42 13.48 -0.16
N ALA A 199 -27.00 12.27 -0.19
CA ALA A 199 -27.46 11.57 1.01
C ALA A 199 -26.32 10.92 1.82
N GLY A 200 -25.07 11.03 1.37
CA GLY A 200 -23.91 10.42 2.04
C GLY A 200 -23.86 8.90 1.94
N VAL A 201 -24.63 8.31 1.02
CA VAL A 201 -24.64 6.87 0.76
C VAL A 201 -23.35 6.46 0.07
N ILE A 202 -22.93 7.22 -0.95
CA ILE A 202 -21.69 7.01 -1.69
C ILE A 202 -20.81 8.24 -1.58
N SER A 203 -19.54 8.06 -1.22
CA SER A 203 -18.52 9.10 -1.28
C SER A 203 -17.41 8.70 -2.26
N ALA A 204 -16.72 9.69 -2.83
CA ALA A 204 -15.57 9.49 -3.69
C ALA A 204 -14.45 10.47 -3.30
N SER A 205 -13.22 10.11 -3.63
CA SER A 205 -12.03 10.94 -3.45
C SER A 205 -11.58 11.58 -4.76
N ASN A 206 -10.90 12.72 -4.67
CA ASN A 206 -10.25 13.33 -5.83
C ASN A 206 -9.17 12.40 -6.39
N VAL A 207 -8.94 12.45 -7.71
CA VAL A 207 -7.88 11.67 -8.36
C VAL A 207 -6.59 12.50 -8.41
N SER A 208 -5.57 12.04 -7.71
CA SER A 208 -4.25 12.69 -7.65
C SER A 208 -3.44 12.44 -8.92
N ARG A 209 -2.55 13.38 -9.26
CA ARG A 209 -1.55 13.23 -10.33
C ARG A 209 -0.42 12.26 -9.97
N LEU A 210 -0.03 12.19 -8.70
CA LEU A 210 1.07 11.34 -8.25
C LEU A 210 0.65 9.88 -8.13
N PHE A 211 -0.58 9.64 -7.67
CA PHE A 211 -1.15 8.32 -7.48
C PHE A 211 -2.57 8.28 -8.07
N PRO A 212 -2.70 8.17 -9.40
CA PRO A 212 -4.00 8.17 -10.05
C PRO A 212 -4.78 6.93 -9.66
N SER A 213 -5.71 7.10 -8.73
CA SER A 213 -6.66 6.08 -8.29
C SER A 213 -7.91 6.77 -7.76
N LEU A 214 -9.06 6.13 -7.94
CA LEU A 214 -10.33 6.57 -7.37
C LEU A 214 -10.65 5.69 -6.17
N LYS A 215 -10.73 6.30 -4.98
CA LYS A 215 -11.24 5.60 -3.78
C LYS A 215 -12.66 6.06 -3.52
N MET A 216 -13.54 5.09 -3.35
CA MET A 216 -14.95 5.30 -3.09
C MET A 216 -15.34 4.58 -1.81
N GLU A 217 -16.34 5.11 -1.12
CA GLU A 217 -16.89 4.49 0.07
C GLU A 217 -18.41 4.36 -0.07
N LEU A 218 -18.94 3.21 0.32
CA LEU A 218 -20.36 2.96 0.47
C LEU A 218 -20.68 2.87 1.96
N ASN A 219 -21.48 3.81 2.46
CA ASN A 219 -21.93 3.83 3.84
C ASN A 219 -23.21 2.99 3.95
N LEU A 220 -23.11 1.81 4.56
CA LEU A 220 -24.22 0.87 4.65
C LEU A 220 -25.36 1.39 5.54
N ALA A 221 -25.02 2.08 6.64
CA ALA A 221 -26.02 2.66 7.52
C ALA A 221 -26.79 3.82 6.84
N ALA A 222 -26.08 4.67 6.09
CA ALA A 222 -26.71 5.73 5.30
C ALA A 222 -27.54 5.18 4.15
N ALA A 223 -27.06 4.12 3.48
CA ALA A 223 -27.83 3.40 2.46
C ALA A 223 -29.16 2.89 3.05
N ALA A 224 -29.10 2.19 4.18
CA ALA A 224 -30.28 1.65 4.84
C ALA A 224 -31.30 2.74 5.22
N GLY A 225 -30.82 3.88 5.72
CA GLY A 225 -31.67 5.05 6.00
C GLY A 225 -32.27 5.65 4.74
N HIS A 226 -31.48 5.82 3.67
CA HIS A 226 -31.93 6.39 2.40
C HIS A 226 -33.04 5.57 1.74
N PHE A 227 -32.89 4.24 1.75
CA PHE A 227 -33.88 3.31 1.19
C PHE A 227 -34.98 2.94 2.18
N SER A 228 -35.01 3.53 3.37
CA SER A 228 -36.00 3.25 4.43
C SER A 228 -36.12 1.76 4.74
N LEU A 229 -34.98 1.07 4.84
CA LEU A 229 -34.94 -0.35 5.15
C LEU A 229 -35.47 -0.60 6.57
N GLU A 230 -36.34 -1.60 6.71
CA GLU A 230 -36.86 -2.02 8.01
C GLU A 230 -35.76 -2.69 8.86
N ARG A 231 -35.95 -2.77 10.17
CA ARG A 231 -35.03 -3.52 11.05
C ARG A 231 -35.26 -5.03 10.87
N ASN A 232 -34.26 -5.83 11.24
CA ASN A 232 -34.25 -7.29 11.08
C ASN A 232 -34.23 -7.69 9.61
N LEU A 233 -33.26 -7.15 8.88
CA LEU A 233 -33.09 -7.39 7.47
C LEU A 233 -32.65 -8.83 7.22
N THR A 234 -33.30 -9.42 6.22
CA THR A 234 -32.80 -10.62 5.56
C THR A 234 -31.95 -10.19 4.36
N GLU A 235 -31.02 -11.04 3.93
CA GLU A 235 -30.16 -10.78 2.78
C GLU A 235 -30.93 -10.41 1.51
N LEU A 236 -32.08 -11.06 1.27
CA LEU A 236 -32.95 -10.79 0.13
C LEU A 236 -33.60 -9.39 0.17
N ALA A 237 -33.89 -8.87 1.36
CA ALA A 237 -34.49 -7.55 1.53
C ALA A 237 -33.52 -6.41 1.16
N VAL A 238 -32.22 -6.67 1.22
CA VAL A 238 -31.16 -5.68 0.93
C VAL A 238 -30.84 -5.58 -0.57
N LEU A 239 -31.19 -6.59 -1.37
CA LEU A 239 -30.83 -6.68 -2.79
C LEU A 239 -31.23 -5.46 -3.63
N PRO A 240 -32.46 -4.91 -3.55
CA PRO A 240 -32.84 -3.75 -4.37
C PRO A 240 -32.02 -2.49 -4.02
N CYS A 241 -31.68 -2.33 -2.73
CA CYS A 241 -30.82 -1.27 -2.24
C CYS A 241 -29.40 -1.43 -2.80
N PHE A 242 -28.85 -2.65 -2.74
CA PHE A 242 -27.52 -2.93 -3.28
C PHE A 242 -27.44 -2.79 -4.80
N GLN A 243 -28.48 -3.17 -5.53
CA GLN A 243 -28.53 -2.95 -6.98
C GLN A 243 -28.48 -1.46 -7.32
N SER A 244 -29.22 -0.63 -6.57
CA SER A 244 -29.21 0.83 -6.74
C SER A 244 -27.85 1.44 -6.38
N CYS A 245 -27.24 0.98 -5.28
CA CYS A 245 -25.91 1.42 -4.86
C CYS A 245 -24.82 0.99 -5.86
N ALA A 246 -24.84 -0.25 -6.31
CA ALA A 246 -23.92 -0.78 -7.31
C ALA A 246 -24.03 -0.04 -8.64
N SER A 247 -25.25 0.26 -9.08
CA SER A 247 -25.48 1.07 -10.29
C SER A 247 -24.86 2.47 -10.16
N GLY A 248 -25.05 3.13 -9.00
CA GLY A 248 -24.42 4.41 -8.73
C GLY A 248 -22.89 4.34 -8.67
N VAL A 249 -22.34 3.28 -8.07
CA VAL A 249 -20.89 3.04 -8.02
C VAL A 249 -20.31 2.82 -9.42
N ASN A 250 -20.97 2.00 -10.24
CA ASN A 250 -20.58 1.71 -11.61
C ASN A 250 -20.63 2.97 -12.48
N GLU A 251 -21.66 3.82 -12.31
CA GLU A 251 -21.76 5.09 -13.00
C GLU A 251 -20.60 6.03 -12.64
N ILE A 252 -20.30 6.21 -11.34
CA ILE A 252 -19.18 7.02 -10.87
C ILE A 252 -17.86 6.51 -11.44
N SER A 253 -17.67 5.19 -11.44
CA SER A 253 -16.51 4.52 -12.01
C SER A 253 -16.34 4.79 -13.51
N SER A 254 -17.42 4.63 -14.27
CA SER A 254 -17.45 4.84 -15.71
C SER A 254 -17.15 6.30 -16.08
N VAL A 255 -17.82 7.25 -15.41
CA VAL A 255 -17.60 8.69 -15.59
C VAL A 255 -16.17 9.09 -15.25
N ALA A 256 -15.64 8.62 -14.10
CA ALA A 256 -14.29 8.94 -13.69
C ALA A 256 -13.24 8.39 -14.68
N ARG A 257 -13.43 7.16 -15.19
CA ARG A 257 -12.57 6.60 -16.25
C ARG A 257 -12.63 7.44 -17.53
N GLY A 258 -13.82 7.85 -17.96
CA GLY A 258 -14.00 8.69 -19.15
C GLY A 258 -13.31 10.05 -19.01
N LEU A 259 -13.49 10.73 -17.87
CA LEU A 259 -12.84 12.01 -17.59
C LEU A 259 -11.32 11.85 -17.48
N TYR A 260 -10.83 10.76 -16.88
CA TYR A 260 -9.40 10.49 -16.75
C TYR A 260 -8.75 10.21 -18.11
N LEU A 261 -9.43 9.48 -19.00
CA LEU A 261 -9.02 9.29 -20.39
C LEU A 261 -8.94 10.62 -21.14
N ASN A 262 -9.93 11.50 -20.97
CA ASN A 262 -9.90 12.84 -21.56
C ASN A 262 -8.72 13.67 -21.03
N TYR A 263 -8.44 13.59 -19.72
CA TYR A 263 -7.28 14.22 -19.11
C TYR A 263 -5.97 13.68 -19.71
N LEU A 264 -5.80 12.36 -19.85
CA LEU A 264 -4.60 11.75 -20.44
C LEU A 264 -4.41 12.16 -21.91
N ASN A 265 -5.49 12.16 -22.70
CA ASN A 265 -5.49 12.55 -24.11
C ASN A 265 -5.09 14.02 -24.29
N ALA A 266 -5.64 14.93 -23.48
CA ALA A 266 -5.29 16.36 -23.49
C ALA A 266 -3.80 16.61 -23.16
N ASN A 267 -3.21 15.64 -22.46
CA ASN A 267 -1.86 15.66 -21.92
C ASN A 267 -0.86 14.83 -22.75
N GLY A 268 -1.26 14.38 -23.94
CA GLY A 268 -0.38 13.72 -24.90
C GLY A 268 -0.06 12.25 -24.59
N ALA A 269 -0.66 11.67 -23.55
CA ALA A 269 -0.53 10.26 -23.24
C ALA A 269 -1.47 9.44 -24.14
N ARG A 270 -0.92 8.83 -25.20
CA ARG A 270 -1.63 7.86 -26.04
C ARG A 270 -1.43 6.46 -25.49
N SER A 271 -2.22 6.09 -24.50
CA SER A 271 -2.32 4.69 -24.08
C SER A 271 -3.77 4.35 -23.80
N THR A 272 -4.30 3.43 -24.60
CA THR A 272 -5.58 2.74 -24.38
C THR A 272 -5.50 1.74 -23.22
N ASP A 273 -4.32 1.51 -22.62
CA ASP A 273 -4.08 0.50 -21.59
C ASP A 273 -4.03 1.05 -20.16
N VAL A 274 -3.94 2.38 -19.95
CA VAL A 274 -3.91 2.95 -18.60
C VAL A 274 -5.34 3.12 -18.07
N GLN A 275 -5.86 2.05 -17.47
CA GLN A 275 -7.13 2.13 -16.74
C GLN A 275 -6.93 2.76 -15.37
N LEU A 276 -7.82 3.68 -14.99
CA LEU A 276 -7.87 4.24 -13.64
C LEU A 276 -8.21 3.12 -12.65
N PRO A 277 -7.35 2.80 -11.66
CA PRO A 277 -7.67 1.86 -10.60
C PRO A 277 -8.77 2.42 -9.70
N ILE A 278 -9.78 1.61 -9.39
CA ILE A 278 -10.94 2.03 -8.59
C ILE A 278 -11.10 1.07 -7.42
N PHE A 279 -11.20 1.63 -6.23
CA PHE A 279 -11.35 0.90 -4.98
C PHE A 279 -12.65 1.29 -4.30
N LEU A 280 -13.44 0.29 -3.90
CA LEU A 280 -14.64 0.49 -3.09
C LEU A 280 -14.39 -0.01 -1.66
N ARG A 281 -14.76 0.78 -0.67
CA ARG A 281 -14.76 0.39 0.74
C ARG A 281 -16.18 0.40 1.30
N LEU A 282 -16.53 -0.59 2.12
CA LEU A 282 -17.75 -0.57 2.92
C LEU A 282 -17.46 0.09 4.27
N ASN A 283 -18.23 1.12 4.61
CA ASN A 283 -18.12 1.87 5.85
C ASN A 283 -19.38 1.66 6.73
N GLU A 284 -19.25 1.97 8.02
CA GLU A 284 -20.33 1.86 9.02
C GLU A 284 -20.89 0.44 9.18
N ILE A 285 -20.06 -0.58 8.96
CA ILE A 285 -20.47 -2.00 9.00
C ILE A 285 -20.98 -2.43 10.38
N ALA A 286 -20.29 -2.01 11.44
CA ALA A 286 -20.69 -2.33 12.80
C ALA A 286 -22.04 -1.68 13.15
N ALA A 287 -22.20 -0.39 12.82
CA ALA A 287 -23.45 0.34 13.03
C ALA A 287 -24.61 -0.23 12.21
N PHE A 288 -24.35 -0.67 10.97
CA PHE A 288 -25.35 -1.33 10.13
C PHE A 288 -25.75 -2.68 10.72
N SER A 289 -24.79 -3.49 11.16
CA SER A 289 -25.02 -4.81 11.74
C SER A 289 -25.89 -4.73 13.00
N GLU A 290 -25.53 -3.86 13.94
CA GLU A 290 -26.27 -3.72 15.20
C GLU A 290 -27.69 -3.18 15.00
N ARG A 291 -27.88 -2.23 14.07
CA ARG A 291 -29.17 -1.56 13.88
C ARG A 291 -30.14 -2.32 12.98
N TYR A 292 -29.63 -3.05 12.00
CA TYR A 292 -30.44 -3.63 10.94
C TYR A 292 -30.40 -5.15 10.88
N LEU A 293 -29.32 -5.80 11.33
CA LEU A 293 -29.21 -7.27 11.35
C LEU A 293 -29.49 -7.88 12.73
N ASP A 294 -29.70 -7.03 13.76
CA ASP A 294 -29.85 -7.42 15.17
C ASP A 294 -28.68 -8.32 15.65
N ALA A 295 -27.50 -8.09 15.10
CA ALA A 295 -26.30 -8.86 15.36
C ALA A 295 -25.13 -7.93 15.68
N ARG A 296 -24.38 -8.24 16.74
CA ARG A 296 -23.21 -7.46 17.12
C ARG A 296 -22.04 -7.79 16.22
N TRP A 297 -21.22 -6.79 15.94
CA TRP A 297 -19.90 -7.04 15.37
C TRP A 297 -18.97 -7.57 16.48
N PRO A 298 -18.14 -8.61 16.25
CA PRO A 298 -17.83 -9.27 14.97
C PRO A 298 -18.69 -10.50 14.63
N ASP A 299 -19.68 -10.88 15.44
CA ASP A 299 -20.49 -12.09 15.22
C ASP A 299 -21.27 -12.05 13.89
N SER A 300 -21.64 -10.85 13.41
CA SER A 300 -22.29 -10.64 12.11
C SER A 300 -21.35 -10.70 10.89
N HIS A 301 -20.05 -10.92 11.08
CA HIS A 301 -19.04 -10.84 10.01
C HIS A 301 -19.34 -11.76 8.81
N ALA A 302 -19.83 -12.99 9.06
CA ALA A 302 -20.18 -13.92 7.99
C ALA A 302 -21.31 -13.37 7.09
N CYS A 303 -22.41 -12.91 7.69
CA CYS A 303 -23.55 -12.36 6.97
C CYS A 303 -23.18 -11.08 6.22
N VAL A 304 -22.39 -10.18 6.83
CA VAL A 304 -21.90 -8.98 6.13
C VAL A 304 -20.96 -9.32 4.99
N ASN A 305 -20.12 -10.35 5.12
CA ASN A 305 -19.27 -10.81 4.03
C ASN A 305 -20.09 -11.37 2.86
N GLU A 306 -21.15 -12.12 3.13
CA GLU A 306 -22.06 -12.62 2.09
C GLU A 306 -22.75 -11.45 1.38
N MET A 307 -23.21 -10.44 2.13
CA MET A 307 -23.71 -9.18 1.58
C MET A 307 -22.69 -8.41 0.74
N ALA A 308 -21.45 -8.34 1.20
CA ALA A 308 -20.35 -7.71 0.48
C ALA A 308 -20.03 -8.47 -0.82
N ALA A 309 -20.09 -9.80 -0.80
CA ALA A 309 -19.92 -10.64 -1.98
C ALA A 309 -21.07 -10.47 -2.98
N MET A 310 -22.32 -10.37 -2.51
CA MET A 310 -23.47 -10.05 -3.36
C MET A 310 -23.30 -8.70 -4.04
N LEU A 311 -22.91 -7.66 -3.29
CA LEU A 311 -22.62 -6.35 -3.85
C LEU A 311 -21.48 -6.43 -4.87
N ALA A 312 -20.39 -7.13 -4.55
CA ALA A 312 -19.26 -7.31 -5.46
C ALA A 312 -19.67 -7.95 -6.79
N GLY A 313 -20.59 -8.93 -6.76
CA GLY A 313 -21.15 -9.55 -7.96
C GLY A 313 -21.98 -8.60 -8.85
N MET A 314 -22.43 -7.46 -8.32
CA MET A 314 -23.16 -6.43 -9.07
C MET A 314 -22.26 -5.30 -9.61
N LEU A 315 -20.98 -5.28 -9.24
CA LEU A 315 -20.03 -4.26 -9.68
C LEU A 315 -19.44 -4.61 -11.05
N GLU A 316 -19.18 -3.57 -11.86
CA GLU A 316 -18.51 -3.74 -13.14
C GLU A 316 -17.04 -4.16 -12.98
N ASN A 317 -16.51 -4.84 -14.00
CA ASN A 317 -15.13 -5.31 -14.02
C ASN A 317 -14.11 -4.18 -13.75
N GLY A 318 -13.13 -4.48 -12.90
CA GLY A 318 -12.04 -3.57 -12.55
C GLY A 318 -12.34 -2.62 -11.37
N ILE A 319 -13.44 -2.81 -10.65
CA ILE A 319 -13.64 -2.20 -9.33
C ILE A 319 -13.19 -3.20 -8.26
N THR A 320 -12.21 -2.82 -7.45
CA THR A 320 -11.70 -3.67 -6.36
C THR A 320 -12.41 -3.33 -5.06
N LEU A 321 -13.23 -4.26 -4.55
CA LEU A 321 -13.79 -4.15 -3.20
C LEU A 321 -12.69 -4.45 -2.17
N ARG A 322 -12.43 -3.52 -1.26
CA ARG A 322 -11.50 -3.74 -0.14
C ARG A 322 -12.12 -4.72 0.86
N SER A 323 -11.30 -5.64 1.36
CA SER A 323 -11.72 -6.62 2.36
C SER A 323 -12.31 -5.95 3.60
N LEU A 324 -13.30 -6.61 4.19
CA LEU A 324 -13.83 -6.20 5.48
C LEU A 324 -12.73 -6.31 6.56
N PRO A 325 -12.78 -5.49 7.62
CA PRO A 325 -11.88 -5.65 8.76
C PRO A 325 -11.99 -7.07 9.31
N SER A 326 -10.86 -7.76 9.47
CA SER A 326 -10.81 -9.10 10.03
C SER A 326 -11.46 -9.13 11.42
N ALA A 327 -12.38 -10.07 11.63
CA ALA A 327 -12.90 -10.39 12.95
C ALA A 327 -11.78 -10.97 13.82
N ASN A 328 -11.15 -10.15 14.67
CA ASN A 328 -10.35 -10.68 15.77
C ASN A 328 -11.26 -11.53 16.65
N LYS A 329 -11.07 -12.85 16.59
CA LYS A 329 -11.65 -13.77 17.57
C LYS A 329 -10.98 -13.47 18.91
N GLY A 330 -11.68 -12.72 19.76
CA GLY A 330 -11.33 -12.57 21.17
C GLY A 330 -11.42 -13.88 21.92
#